data_AF-A0A382GTM0-F1
#
_entry.id   AF-A0A382GTM0-F1
#
_cell.length_a   1.000
_cell.length_b   1.000
_cell.length_c   1.000
_cell.angle_alpha   90.00
_cell.angle_beta   90.00
_cell.angle_gamma   90.00
#
_symmetry.space_group_name_H-M   'P 1'
#
loop_
_entity.id
_entity.type
_entity.pdbx_description
1 polymer ?
#
loop_
_entity_poly.entity_id
_entity_poly.type
_entity_poly.pdbx_seq_one_letter_code
_entity_poly.pdbx_strand_id
1 'polypeptide(L)' 'PIPLVLEGVGTILKNQPVGDHIIEAVADEGKKQARPISDMRGTSEFRKHLSAVMITRAFHKAIQRT' A
#
# COMPACT_ATOMS: atom_id res chain seq x y z
N PRO A 1 16.40 4.68 -4.85
CA PRO A 1 14.96 4.30 -4.80
C PRO A 1 14.23 4.97 -5.97
N ILE A 2 13.32 4.24 -6.63
CA ILE A 2 12.53 4.74 -7.78
C ILE A 2 11.06 4.70 -7.35
N PRO A 3 10.23 5.69 -7.73
CA PRO A 3 8.78 5.58 -7.54
C PRO A 3 8.24 4.28 -8.16
N LEU A 4 7.33 3.62 -7.44
CA LEU A 4 6.73 2.35 -7.86
C LEU A 4 5.24 2.55 -8.07
N VAL A 5 4.76 2.22 -9.27
CA VAL A 5 3.33 2.01 -9.52
C VAL A 5 3.03 0.57 -9.15
N LEU A 6 2.03 0.35 -8.28
CA LEU A 6 1.63 -0.99 -7.87
C LEU A 6 0.84 -1.67 -8.99
N GLU A 7 1.39 -2.74 -9.54
CA GLU A 7 0.72 -3.55 -10.56
C GLU A 7 -0.41 -4.38 -9.91
N GLY A 8 -1.48 -4.66 -10.65
CA GLY A 8 -2.59 -5.50 -10.18
C GLY A 8 -3.58 -4.85 -9.19
N VAL A 9 -3.23 -3.72 -8.57
CA VAL A 9 -4.12 -2.98 -7.65
C VAL A 9 -5.41 -2.53 -8.32
N GLY A 10 -5.34 -2.11 -9.59
CA GLY A 10 -6.53 -1.74 -10.36
C GLY A 10 -7.56 -2.87 -10.46
N THR A 11 -7.10 -4.12 -10.55
CA THR A 11 -7.97 -5.30 -10.57
C THR A 11 -8.63 -5.56 -9.22
N ILE A 12 -7.89 -5.34 -8.12
CA ILE A 12 -8.42 -5.47 -6.75
C ILE A 12 -9.55 -4.47 -6.50
N LEU A 13 -9.38 -3.23 -6.98
CA LEU A 13 -10.33 -2.13 -6.74
C LEU A 13 -11.56 -2.17 -7.66
N LYS A 14 -11.46 -2.77 -8.84
CA LYS A 14 -12.48 -2.65 -9.88
C LYS A 14 -13.81 -3.28 -9.45
N ASN A 15 -14.88 -2.50 -9.50
CA ASN A 15 -16.26 -2.91 -9.22
C ASN A 15 -16.46 -3.52 -7.82
N GLN A 16 -15.54 -3.28 -6.89
CA GLN A 16 -15.65 -3.76 -5.52
C GLN A 16 -16.21 -2.65 -4.62
N PRO A 17 -17.13 -2.99 -3.69
CA PRO A 17 -17.54 -2.04 -2.68
C PRO A 17 -16.32 -1.65 -1.84
N VAL A 18 -16.18 -0.35 -1.60
CA VAL A 18 -15.10 0.17 -0.76
C VAL A 18 -15.31 -0.36 0.66
N GLY A 19 -14.35 -1.14 1.16
CA GLY A 19 -14.36 -1.67 2.52
C GLY A 19 -12.97 -2.09 2.98
N ASP A 20 -12.84 -2.30 4.29
CA ASP A 20 -11.54 -2.54 4.96
C ASP A 20 -10.77 -3.71 4.35
N HIS A 21 -11.46 -4.79 3.99
CA HIS A 21 -10.88 -5.97 3.33
C HIS A 21 -10.16 -5.65 2.00
N ILE A 22 -10.67 -4.69 1.22
CA ILE A 22 -10.03 -4.26 -0.03
C ILE A 22 -8.80 -3.42 0.26
N ILE A 23 -8.89 -2.54 1.25
CA ILE A 23 -7.78 -1.69 1.67
C ILE A 23 -6.62 -2.55 2.19
N GLU A 24 -6.93 -3.58 2.97
CA GLU A 24 -5.95 -4.59 3.43
C GLU A 24 -5.31 -5.33 2.26
N ALA A 25 -6.11 -5.81 1.30
CA ALA A 25 -5.58 -6.51 0.12
C ALA A 25 -4.62 -5.62 -0.69
N VAL A 26 -4.93 -4.33 -0.87
CA VAL A 26 -4.06 -3.38 -1.56
C VAL A 26 -2.80 -3.06 -0.74
N ALA A 27 -2.92 -2.93 0.58
CA ALA A 27 -1.78 -2.70 1.46
C ALA A 27 -0.80 -3.88 1.45
N ASP A 28 -1.32 -5.11 1.46
CA ASP A 28 -0.51 -6.33 1.34
C ASP A 28 0.18 -6.44 -0.01
N GLU A 29 -0.50 -6.09 -1.09
CA GLU A 29 0.09 -6.07 -2.42
C GLU A 29 1.22 -5.02 -2.51
N GLY A 30 0.99 -3.83 -1.94
CA GLY A 30 2.02 -2.81 -1.80
C GLY A 30 3.24 -3.28 -1.00
N LYS A 31 3.01 -4.03 0.09
CA LYS A 31 4.08 -4.61 0.90
C LYS A 31 4.91 -5.62 0.12
N LYS A 32 4.29 -6.46 -0.71
CA LYS A 32 4.96 -7.48 -1.54
C LYS A 32 5.82 -6.87 -2.63
N GLN A 33 5.31 -5.84 -3.30
CA GLN A 33 6.03 -5.19 -4.40
C GLN A 33 7.11 -4.21 -3.93
N ALA A 34 7.03 -3.73 -2.68
CA ALA A 34 8.02 -2.83 -2.12
C ALA A 34 9.42 -3.46 -2.00
N ARG A 35 10.41 -2.80 -2.60
CA ARG A 35 11.84 -3.21 -2.57
C ARG A 35 12.74 -2.13 -1.92
N PRO A 36 12.55 -1.80 -0.64
CA PRO A 36 13.36 -0.79 0.03
C PRO A 36 14.77 -1.31 0.36
N ILE A 37 15.74 -0.40 0.43
CA ILE A 37 17.06 -0.67 1.01
C ILE A 37 16.95 -0.77 2.55
N SER A 38 18.03 -1.14 3.24
CA SER A 38 18.22 -0.93 4.70
C SER A 38 19.24 0.21 4.91
N ASP A 39 18.99 1.14 5.84
CA ASP A 39 19.85 2.30 6.11
C ASP A 39 19.54 2.94 7.48
N MET A 40 20.11 4.11 7.78
CA MET A 40 19.90 4.85 9.03
C MET A 40 18.44 5.24 9.33
N ARG A 41 17.54 5.17 8.35
CA ARG A 41 16.10 5.45 8.50
C ARG A 41 15.28 4.20 8.83
N GLY A 42 15.92 3.03 8.96
CA GLY A 42 15.29 1.76 9.31
C GLY A 42 15.69 0.59 8.41
N THR A 43 15.15 -0.58 8.74
CA THR A 43 15.37 -1.81 7.96
C THR A 43 14.45 -1.88 6.74
N SER A 44 14.86 -2.68 5.74
CA SER A 44 14.00 -3.08 4.62
C SER A 44 12.61 -3.54 5.10
N GLU A 45 12.58 -4.43 6.10
CA GLU A 45 11.33 -5.02 6.61
C GLU A 45 10.43 -3.98 7.29
N PHE A 46 11.01 -3.09 8.10
CA PHE A 46 10.27 -1.99 8.70
C PHE A 46 9.66 -1.07 7.63
N ARG A 47 10.42 -0.75 6.57
CA ARG A 47 9.92 0.07 5.46
C ARG A 47 8.84 -0.59 4.63
N LYS A 48 8.91 -1.91 4.41
CA LYS A 48 7.83 -2.67 3.77
C LYS A 48 6.55 -2.58 4.60
N HIS A 49 6.65 -2.81 5.91
CA HIS A 49 5.52 -2.67 6.82
C HIS A 49 4.94 -1.24 6.82
N LEU A 50 5.81 -0.23 6.89
CA LEU A 50 5.40 1.17 6.87
C LEU A 50 4.69 1.54 5.55
N SER A 51 5.11 0.98 4.42
CA SER A 51 4.44 1.19 3.13
C SER A 51 2.99 0.71 3.17
N ALA A 52 2.73 -0.47 3.73
CA ALA A 52 1.37 -0.97 3.93
C ALA A 52 0.53 -0.03 4.81
N VAL A 53 1.07 0.43 5.95
CA VAL A 53 0.38 1.37 6.85
C VAL A 53 0.02 2.68 6.14
N MET A 54 0.95 3.22 5.33
CA MET A 54 0.71 4.47 4.61
C MET A 54 -0.33 4.29 3.50
N ILE A 55 -0.34 3.15 2.81
CA ILE A 55 -1.39 2.80 1.84
C ILE A 55 -2.75 2.79 2.53
N THR A 56 -2.92 2.05 3.62
CA THR A 56 -4.19 2.00 4.36
C THR A 56 -4.68 3.40 4.76
N ARG A 57 -3.79 4.23 5.32
CA ARG A 57 -4.12 5.61 5.71
C ARG A 57 -4.48 6.49 4.52
N ALA A 58 -3.79 6.35 3.40
CA ALA A 58 -4.06 7.12 2.19
C ALA A 58 -5.43 6.77 1.61
N PHE A 59 -5.79 5.48 1.57
CA PHE A 59 -7.09 5.01 1.13
C PHE A 59 -8.22 5.54 2.01
N HIS A 60 -8.14 5.39 3.34
CA HIS A 60 -9.15 5.96 4.24
C HIS A 60 -9.37 7.47 4.01
N LYS A 61 -8.29 8.24 3.85
CA LYS A 61 -8.40 9.66 3.55
C LYS A 61 -8.94 9.95 2.14
N ALA A 62 -8.70 9.09 1.16
CA ALA A 62 -9.24 9.27 -0.19
C ALA A 62 -10.76 9.03 -0.20
N ILE A 63 -11.20 7.96 0.48
CA ILE A 63 -12.60 7.60 0.62
C ILE A 63 -13.39 8.71 1.33
N GLN A 64 -12.84 9.28 2.41
CA GLN A 64 -13.46 10.40 3.14
C GLN A 64 -13.65 11.68 2.32
N ARG A 65 -12.98 11.83 1.16
CA ARG A 65 -13.11 13.00 0.28
C ARG A 65 -14.15 12.80 -0.82
N THR A 66 -14.72 11.61 -0.93
CA THR A 66 -15.75 11.26 -1.93
C THR A 66 -17.12 11.52 -1.33
#